data_AF-A0AAW9YWU6-F1
#
_entry.id   AF-A0AAW9YWU6-F1
#
_cell.length_a   1.000
_cell.length_b   1.000
_cell.length_c   1.000
_cell.angle_alpha   90.00
_cell.angle_beta   90.00
_cell.angle_gamma   90.00
#
_symmetry.space_group_name_H-M   'P 1'
#
loop_
_entity.id
_entity.type
_entity.pdbx_description
1 polymer ?
#
loop_
_entity_poly.entity_id
_entity_poly.type
_entity_poly.pdbx_seq_one_letter_code
_entity_poly.pdbx_strand_id
1 'polypeptide(L)' 'IKPRSLKEMGDIAHQLGNRHLPAQFTDTEMLVQYDYLVEDLLKGLGIPYEREARKVNQAFKHIGHSHD' A
#
# COMPACT_ATOMS: atom_id res chain seq x y z
N ILE A 1 -6.25 -0.27 -1.89
CA ILE A 1 -6.81 0.66 -0.87
C ILE A 1 -7.32 1.89 -1.62
N LYS A 2 -8.53 2.33 -1.33
CA LYS A 2 -9.23 3.41 -2.04
C LYS A 2 -9.50 4.58 -1.08
N PRO A 3 -8.55 5.51 -0.87
CA PRO A 3 -8.79 6.69 -0.06
C PRO A 3 -9.87 7.57 -0.70
N ARG A 4 -10.78 8.17 0.09
CA ARG A 4 -11.85 9.05 -0.44
C ARG A 4 -11.42 10.51 -0.51
N SER A 5 -10.28 10.84 0.11
CA SER A 5 -9.73 12.20 0.17
C SER A 5 -8.20 12.18 0.18
N LEU A 6 -7.58 13.28 -0.28
CA LEU A 6 -6.14 13.50 -0.17
C LEU A 6 -5.64 13.43 1.28
N LYS A 7 -6.48 13.86 2.22
CA LYS A 7 -6.17 13.79 3.65
C LYS A 7 -6.08 12.33 4.12
N GLU A 8 -7.07 11.50 3.82
CA GLU A 8 -7.00 10.05 4.11
C GLU A 8 -5.79 9.41 3.44
N MET A 9 -5.50 9.76 2.18
CA MET A 9 -4.31 9.25 1.49
C MET A 9 -3.02 9.59 2.23
N GLY A 10 -2.86 10.84 2.69
CA GLY A 10 -1.71 11.27 3.48
C GLY A 10 -1.62 10.57 4.84
N ASP A 11 -2.74 10.45 5.55
CA ASP A 11 -2.83 9.79 6.86
C ASP A 11 -2.46 8.29 6.76
N ILE A 12 -2.88 7.59 5.70
CA ILE A 12 -2.48 6.19 5.45
C ILE A 12 -1.01 6.11 5.02
N ALA A 13 -0.57 6.96 4.08
CA ALA A 13 0.78 6.94 3.55
C ALA A 13 1.82 7.10 4.66
N HIS A 14 1.56 8.02 5.59
CA HIS A 14 2.40 8.22 6.76
C HIS A 14 2.47 6.96 7.66
N GLN A 15 1.32 6.34 7.94
CA GLN A 15 1.27 5.15 8.80
C GLN A 15 1.91 3.91 8.16
N LEU A 16 1.75 3.73 6.86
CA LEU A 16 2.42 2.67 6.11
C LEU A 16 3.94 2.91 6.06
N GLY A 17 4.36 4.15 5.86
CA GLY A 17 5.77 4.55 5.92
C GLY A 17 6.42 4.25 7.27
N ASN A 18 5.73 4.57 8.38
CA ASN A 18 6.20 4.26 9.74
C ASN A 18 6.37 2.75 9.99
N ARG A 19 5.66 1.90 9.24
CA ARG A 19 5.77 0.44 9.36
C ARG A 19 6.84 -0.15 8.44
N HIS A 20 7.58 0.67 7.69
CA HIS A 20 8.54 0.24 6.68
C HIS A 20 7.94 -0.74 5.65
N LEU A 21 6.62 -0.62 5.39
CA LEU A 21 5.93 -1.51 4.47
C LEU A 21 6.06 -0.99 3.04
N PRO A 22 6.44 -1.84 2.07
CA PRO A 22 6.46 -1.45 0.68
C PRO A 22 5.03 -1.18 0.20
N ALA A 23 4.80 0.04 -0.25
CA ALA A 23 3.53 0.50 -0.80
C ALA A 23 3.75 1.14 -2.16
N GLN A 24 2.83 0.90 -3.09
CA GLN A 24 2.80 1.54 -4.40
C GLN A 24 1.59 2.47 -4.44
N PHE A 25 1.81 3.69 -4.90
CA PHE A 25 0.78 4.72 -4.96
C PHE A 25 0.47 4.98 -6.42
N THR A 26 -0.81 4.93 -6.78
CA THR A 26 -1.34 5.44 -8.04
C THR A 26 -2.11 6.73 -7.77
N ASP A 27 -2.57 7.43 -8.80
CA ASP A 27 -3.32 8.68 -8.67
C ASP A 27 -4.57 8.56 -7.78
N THR A 28 -5.18 7.37 -7.73
CA THR A 28 -6.47 7.14 -7.03
C THR A 28 -6.42 6.01 -6.01
N GLU A 29 -5.37 5.19 -5.98
CA GLU A 29 -5.32 3.98 -5.17
C GLU A 29 -3.94 3.75 -4.54
N MET A 30 -3.94 2.98 -3.46
CA MET A 30 -2.72 2.54 -2.81
C MET A 30 -2.69 1.01 -2.77
N LEU A 31 -1.59 0.45 -3.26
CA LEU A 31 -1.32 -0.98 -3.31
C LEU A 31 -0.30 -1.31 -2.24
N VAL A 32 -0.58 -2.32 -1.44
CA VAL A 32 0.30 -2.81 -0.38
C VAL A 32 0.30 -4.33 -0.42
N GLN A 33 1.37 -4.94 0.06
CA GLN A 33 1.33 -6.37 0.34
C GLN A 33 0.27 -6.64 1.41
N TYR A 34 -0.49 -7.73 1.24
CA TYR A 34 -1.47 -8.11 2.23
C TYR A 34 -0.79 -8.43 3.56
N ASP A 35 -1.21 -7.71 4.60
CA ASP A 35 -0.82 -7.92 5.99
C ASP A 35 -2.06 -7.70 6.86
N TYR A 36 -2.27 -8.60 7.82
CA TYR A 36 -3.43 -8.54 8.73
C TYR A 36 -3.42 -7.28 9.61
N LEU A 37 -2.23 -6.74 9.95
CA LEU A 37 -2.08 -5.49 10.72
C LEU A 37 -2.42 -4.25 9.90
N VAL A 38 -2.17 -4.30 8.58
CA VAL A 38 -2.58 -3.23 7.67
C VAL A 38 -4.08 -3.25 7.49
N GLU A 39 -4.67 -4.43 7.35
CA GLU A 39 -6.12 -4.55 7.34
C GLU A 39 -6.76 -4.01 8.63
N ASP A 40 -6.25 -4.39 9.80
CA ASP A 40 -6.78 -3.92 11.07
C ASP A 40 -6.71 -2.39 11.17
N LEU A 41 -5.59 -1.81 10.72
CA LEU A 41 -5.44 -0.37 10.59
C LEU A 41 -6.51 0.25 9.68
N LEU A 42 -6.71 -0.31 8.49
CA LEU A 42 -7.69 0.21 7.52
C LEU A 42 -9.12 0.10 8.05
N LYS A 43 -9.44 -0.98 8.78
CA LYS A 43 -10.73 -1.13 9.48
C LYS A 43 -10.89 -0.08 10.56
N GLY A 44 -9.86 0.15 11.38
CA GLY A 44 -9.86 1.16 12.44
C GLY A 44 -10.02 2.59 11.90
N LEU A 45 -9.46 2.87 10.72
CA LEU A 45 -9.61 4.15 10.03
C LEU A 45 -10.90 4.24 9.19
N GLY A 46 -11.63 3.13 8.99
CA GLY A 46 -12.85 3.09 8.18
C GLY A 46 -12.61 3.34 6.69
N ILE A 47 -11.45 2.93 6.18
CA ILE A 47 -11.03 3.23 4.81
C ILE A 47 -11.41 2.07 3.89
N PRO A 48 -12.04 2.33 2.72
CA PRO A 48 -12.37 1.25 1.81
C PRO A 48 -11.11 0.63 1.21
N TYR A 49 -11.03 -0.69 1.28
CA TYR A 49 -9.97 -1.48 0.65
C TYR A 49 -10.57 -2.73 0.03
N GLU A 50 -9.90 -3.24 -0.99
CA GLU A 50 -10.24 -4.50 -1.62
C GLU A 50 -9.02 -5.42 -1.52
N ARG A 51 -9.29 -6.69 -1.20
CA ARG A 51 -8.29 -7.74 -1.29
C ARG A 51 -8.46 -8.43 -2.62
N GLU A 52 -7.49 -8.29 -3.50
CA GLU A 52 -7.44 -9.06 -4.73
C GLU A 52 -6.30 -10.07 -4.65
N ALA A 53 -6.62 -11.34 -4.93
CA ALA A 53 -5.61 -12.38 -5.17
C ALA A 53 -5.00 -12.16 -6.56
N ARG A 54 -4.28 -11.06 -6.73
CA ARG A 54 -3.62 -10.74 -8.00
C ARG A 54 -2.40 -11.65 -8.15
N LYS A 55 -2.45 -12.60 -9.08
CA LYS A 55 -1.20 -13.18 -9.61
C LYS A 55 -0.45 -12.05 -10.29
N VAL A 56 0.63 -11.59 -9.68
CA VAL A 56 1.58 -10.67 -10.31
C VAL A 56 2.13 -11.34 -11.58
N ASN A 57 1.56 -11.03 -12.75
CA ASN A 57 2.08 -11.49 -14.04
C ASN A 57 3.45 -10.86 -14.38
N GLN A 58 3.89 -9.87 -13.60
CA GLN A 58 5.23 -9.30 -13.64
C GLN A 58 5.83 -9.35 -12.23
N ALA A 59 7.04 -9.91 -12.12
CA ALA A 59 7.83 -9.81 -10.91
C ALA A 59 7.98 -8.33 -10.51
N PHE A 60 7.91 -8.03 -9.21
CA PHE A 60 8.31 -6.74 -8.68
C PHE A 60 9.69 -6.40 -9.24
N LYS A 61 9.82 -5.25 -9.95
CA LYS A 61 11.11 -4.85 -10.51
C LYS A 61 12.13 -4.73 -9.38
N HIS A 62 13.06 -5.67 -9.36
CA HIS A 62 14.27 -5.60 -8.55
C HIS A 62 15.16 -4.52 -9.16
N ILE A 63 15.21 -3.35 -8.53
CA ILE A 63 16.20 -2.32 -8.90
C ILE A 63 17.51 -2.81 -8.25
N GLY A 64 18.27 -3.62 -8.99
CA GLY A 64 19.60 -4.03 -8.56
C GLY A 64 20.51 -2.81 -8.57
N HIS A 65 20.95 -2.38 -7.38
CA HIS A 65 22.07 -1.47 -7.28
C HIS A 65 23.34 -2.27 -7.59
N SER A 66 23.76 -2.28 -8.86
CA SER A 66 25.14 -2.61 -9.21
C SER A 66 26.01 -1.48 -8.69
N HIS A 67 26.77 -1.71 -7.63
CA HIS A 67 27.97 -0.91 -7.34
C HIS A 67 29.10 -1.45 -8.21
N ASP A 68 29.72 -0.55 -8.97
CA ASP A 68 31.12 -0.67 -9.38
C ASP A 68 31.99 -0.08 -8.27
#